data_AF-A0A971MPY0-F1
#
_entry.id   AF-A0A971MPY0-F1
#
_cell.length_a   1.000
_cell.length_b   1.000
_cell.length_c   1.000
_cell.angle_alpha   90.00
_cell.angle_beta   90.00
_cell.angle_gamma   90.00
#
_symmetry.space_group_name_H-M   'P 1'
#
loop_
_entity.id
_entity.type
_entity.pdbx_description
1 polymer ?
#
loop_
_entity_poly.entity_id
_entity_poly.type
_entity_poly.pdbx_seq_one_letter_code
_entity_poly.pdbx_strand_id
1 'polypeptide(L)'
;MSILDVISRWAIPMLLFLVPLWGIIKKVPVYEAFVEGAEEGFGVGIKIIPFLVGMLVSISVFRASGALDVVSRACEPLLVRLGAPAEVLPLAFMRPLSGSGVLGMATELMKTFGPDSFIGRLASTMQGSTDTTFYVLTVYFGSVGVSRYRYSVITGLVADISGLIASIYICNALFR
;
A
#
# COMPACT_ATOMS: atom_id res chain seq x y z
N MET A 1 -6.63 -15.84 23.07
CA MET A 1 -5.70 -15.61 21.94
C MET A 1 -6.05 -16.61 20.86
N SER A 2 -6.37 -16.13 19.67
CA SER A 2 -6.60 -17.01 18.53
C SER A 2 -5.25 -17.62 18.09
N ILE A 3 -5.27 -18.80 17.44
CA ILE A 3 -4.07 -19.38 16.82
C ILE A 3 -3.40 -18.39 15.85
N LEU A 4 -4.21 -17.56 15.17
CA LEU A 4 -3.75 -16.54 14.25
C LEU A 4 -2.90 -15.45 14.93
N ASP A 5 -3.24 -15.06 16.16
CA ASP A 5 -2.47 -14.08 16.92
C ASP A 5 -1.06 -14.60 17.24
N VAL A 6 -0.96 -15.90 17.57
CA VAL A 6 0.31 -16.55 17.88
C VAL A 6 1.17 -16.61 16.63
N ILE A 7 0.61 -17.06 15.50
CA ILE A 7 1.33 -17.12 14.21
C ILE A 7 1.85 -15.73 13.80
N SER A 8 0.99 -14.71 13.87
CA SER A 8 1.34 -13.34 13.45
C SER A 8 2.47 -12.74 14.28
N ARG A 9 2.48 -13.00 15.60
CA ARG A 9 3.54 -12.53 16.51
C ARG A 9 4.89 -13.20 16.24
N TRP A 10 4.89 -14.47 15.88
CA TRP A 10 6.12 -15.23 15.63
C TRP A 10 6.66 -15.08 14.21
N ALA A 11 5.88 -14.58 13.26
CA ALA A 11 6.28 -14.45 11.86
C ALA A 11 7.57 -13.63 11.67
N ILE A 12 7.66 -12.44 12.27
CA ILE A 12 8.83 -11.56 12.13
C ILE A 12 10.07 -12.17 12.81
N PRO A 13 10.04 -12.59 14.09
CA PRO A 13 11.19 -13.24 14.71
C PRO A 13 11.68 -14.48 13.97
N MET A 14 10.76 -15.33 13.48
CA MET A 14 11.11 -16.52 12.71
C MET A 14 11.81 -16.16 11.40
N LEU A 15 11.33 -15.14 10.68
CA LEU A 15 11.99 -14.67 9.46
C LEU A 15 13.41 -14.16 9.75
N LEU A 16 13.57 -13.33 10.79
CA LEU A 16 14.87 -12.79 11.21
C LEU A 16 15.84 -13.87 11.70
N PHE A 17 15.35 -15.01 12.17
CA PHE A 17 16.18 -16.14 12.60
C PHE A 17 16.50 -17.10 11.44
N LEU A 18 15.49 -17.48 10.66
CA LEU A 18 15.61 -18.50 9.61
C LEU A 18 16.47 -18.04 8.44
N VAL A 19 16.39 -16.76 8.05
CA VAL A 19 17.17 -16.25 6.90
C VAL A 19 18.69 -16.30 7.18
N PRO A 20 19.21 -15.74 8.28
CA PRO A 20 20.63 -15.89 8.64
C PRO A 20 21.02 -17.34 8.88
N LEU A 21 20.18 -18.14 9.55
CA LEU A 21 20.45 -19.55 9.80
C LEU A 21 20.65 -20.32 8.49
N TRP A 22 19.79 -20.07 7.50
CA TRP A 22 19.91 -20.66 6.17
C TRP A 22 21.21 -20.23 5.48
N GLY A 23 21.60 -18.96 5.60
CA GLY A 23 22.88 -18.46 5.12
C GLY A 23 24.07 -19.20 5.74
N ILE A 24 24.05 -19.42 7.05
CA ILE A 24 25.07 -20.19 7.78
C ILE A 24 25.12 -21.64 7.28
N ILE A 25 23.97 -22.31 7.14
CA ILE A 25 23.87 -23.69 6.61
C ILE A 25 24.47 -23.78 5.20
N LYS A 26 24.26 -22.76 4.38
CA LYS A 26 24.81 -22.65 3.03
C LYS A 26 26.26 -22.15 2.99
N LYS A 27 26.90 -21.95 4.16
CA LYS A 27 28.28 -21.45 4.30
C LYS A 27 28.48 -20.08 3.62
N VAL A 28 27.44 -19.25 3.60
CA VAL A 28 27.52 -17.87 3.15
C VAL A 28 28.11 -17.02 4.29
N PRO A 29 29.05 -16.11 4.01
CA PRO A 29 29.51 -15.11 4.98
C PRO A 29 28.38 -14.10 5.23
N VAL A 30 27.47 -14.44 6.15
CA VAL A 30 26.17 -13.75 6.32
C VAL A 30 26.34 -12.27 6.68
N TYR A 31 27.32 -11.95 7.52
CA TYR A 31 27.55 -10.57 7.94
C TYR A 31 28.06 -9.71 6.77
N GLU A 32 29.04 -10.23 6.03
CA GLU A 32 29.63 -9.56 4.86
C GLU A 32 28.58 -9.37 3.77
N ALA A 33 27.81 -10.41 3.44
CA ALA A 33 26.73 -10.32 2.47
C ALA A 33 25.63 -9.33 2.90
N PHE A 34 25.34 -9.23 4.20
CA PHE A 34 24.41 -8.23 4.73
C PHE A 34 24.94 -6.81 4.57
N VAL A 35 26.22 -6.57 4.89
CA VAL A 35 26.85 -5.24 4.76
C VAL A 35 26.91 -4.81 3.30
N GLU A 36 27.32 -5.70 2.40
CA GLU A 36 27.35 -5.46 0.95
C GLU A 36 25.95 -5.09 0.43
N GLY A 37 24.93 -5.89 0.76
CA GLY A 37 23.55 -5.59 0.38
C GLY A 37 23.01 -4.28 0.98
N ALA A 38 23.44 -3.91 2.19
CA ALA A 38 23.08 -2.64 2.81
C ALA A 38 23.73 -1.44 2.10
N GLU A 39 24.99 -1.56 1.68
CA GLU A 39 25.69 -0.53 0.90
C GLU A 39 25.04 -0.32 -0.48
N GLU A 40 24.75 -1.40 -1.20
CA GLU A 40 24.02 -1.35 -2.48
C GLU A 40 22.63 -0.68 -2.30
N GLY A 41 21.91 -1.09 -1.26
CA GLY A 41 20.60 -0.54 -0.92
C GLY A 41 20.65 0.97 -0.63
N PHE A 42 21.70 1.44 0.03
CA PHE A 42 21.90 2.87 0.29
C PHE A 42 22.06 3.67 -1.01
N GLY A 43 22.85 3.15 -1.95
CA GLY A 43 23.02 3.76 -3.27
C GLY A 43 21.70 3.83 -4.06
N VAL A 44 20.88 2.79 -4.00
CA VAL A 44 19.53 2.77 -4.59
C VAL A 44 18.62 3.80 -3.92
N GLY A 45 18.67 3.90 -2.58
CA GLY A 45 17.92 4.89 -1.81
C GLY A 45 18.18 6.31 -2.30
N ILE A 46 19.45 6.72 -2.44
CA ILE A 46 19.83 8.05 -2.94
C ILE A 46 19.25 8.31 -4.34
N LYS A 47 19.30 7.33 -5.25
CA LYS A 47 18.77 7.48 -6.61
C LYS A 47 17.25 7.71 -6.64
N ILE A 48 16.51 7.14 -5.69
CA ILE A 48 15.05 7.20 -5.64
C ILE A 48 14.53 8.49 -4.97
N ILE A 49 15.31 9.14 -4.09
CA ILE A 49 14.91 10.34 -3.35
C ILE A 49 14.27 11.42 -4.24
N PRO A 50 14.87 11.85 -5.38
CA PRO A 50 14.30 12.92 -6.19
C PRO A 50 12.91 12.56 -6.73
N PHE A 51 12.72 11.31 -7.14
CA PHE A 51 11.45 10.80 -7.64
C PHE A 51 10.39 10.80 -6.53
N LEU A 52 10.74 10.30 -5.33
CA LEU A 52 9.85 10.32 -4.16
C LEU A 52 9.43 11.74 -3.78
N VAL A 53 10.39 12.67 -3.71
CA VAL A 53 10.10 14.08 -3.40
C VAL A 53 9.14 14.68 -4.42
N GLY A 54 9.39 14.47 -5.72
CA GLY A 54 8.51 14.94 -6.79
C GLY A 54 7.08 14.41 -6.67
N MET A 55 6.93 13.11 -6.39
CA MET A 55 5.63 12.47 -6.16
C MET A 55 4.92 13.03 -4.92
N LEU A 56 5.60 13.10 -3.77
CA LEU A 56 5.03 13.57 -2.51
C LEU A 56 4.61 15.03 -2.58
N VAL A 57 5.40 15.89 -3.23
CA VAL A 57 5.04 17.29 -3.49
C VAL A 57 3.81 17.37 -4.39
N SER A 58 3.76 16.59 -5.47
CA SER A 58 2.62 16.56 -6.39
C SER A 58 1.33 16.14 -5.69
N ILE A 59 1.38 15.09 -4.86
CA ILE A 59 0.25 14.63 -4.05
C ILE A 59 -0.17 15.73 -3.05
N SER A 60 0.79 16.40 -2.42
CA SER A 60 0.52 17.46 -1.44
C SER A 60 -0.19 18.65 -2.09
N VAL A 61 0.26 19.07 -3.28
CA VAL A 61 -0.40 20.11 -4.07
C VAL A 61 -1.80 19.66 -4.51
N PHE A 62 -1.94 18.44 -5.02
CA PHE A 62 -3.23 17.89 -5.43
C PHE A 62 -4.26 17.88 -4.28
N ARG A 63 -3.83 17.49 -3.07
CA ARG A 63 -4.65 17.54 -1.86
C ARG A 63 -4.96 18.97 -1.41
N ALA A 64 -3.94 19.82 -1.28
CA ALA A 64 -4.10 21.20 -0.80
C ALA A 64 -4.93 22.07 -1.76
N SER A 65 -4.94 21.74 -3.06
CA SER A 65 -5.77 22.43 -4.06
C SER A 65 -7.27 22.11 -3.96
N GLY A 66 -7.67 21.09 -3.19
CA GLY A 66 -9.05 20.60 -3.14
C GLY A 66 -9.47 19.76 -4.35
N ALA A 67 -8.57 19.52 -5.32
CA ALA A 67 -8.87 18.71 -6.49
C ALA A 67 -9.25 17.26 -6.11
N LEU A 68 -8.60 16.70 -5.09
CA LEU A 68 -8.96 15.39 -4.55
C LEU A 68 -10.41 15.38 -4.01
N ASP A 69 -10.84 16.45 -3.34
CA ASP A 69 -12.20 16.55 -2.78
C ASP A 69 -13.24 16.64 -3.89
N VAL A 70 -12.95 17.38 -4.96
CA VAL A 70 -13.81 17.48 -6.14
C VAL A 70 -14.01 16.11 -6.80
N VAL A 71 -12.91 15.38 -7.03
CA VAL A 71 -12.97 14.03 -7.61
C VAL A 71 -13.71 13.08 -6.68
N SER A 72 -13.43 13.14 -5.38
CA SER A 72 -14.06 12.28 -4.38
C SER A 72 -15.58 12.49 -4.36
N ARG A 73 -16.06 13.75 -4.33
CA ARG A 73 -17.49 14.08 -4.36
C ARG A 73 -18.17 13.67 -5.66
N ALA A 74 -17.46 13.77 -6.79
CA ALA A 74 -18.01 13.34 -8.08
C ALA A 74 -18.22 11.81 -8.14
N CYS A 75 -17.31 11.04 -7.54
CA CYS A 75 -17.34 9.58 -7.52
C CYS A 75 -18.17 8.99 -6.35
N GLU A 76 -18.35 9.73 -5.26
CA GLU A 76 -19.12 9.35 -4.08
C GLU A 76 -20.50 8.72 -4.39
N PRO A 77 -21.39 9.32 -5.19
CA PRO A 77 -22.73 8.74 -5.42
C PRO A 77 -22.68 7.37 -6.11
N LEU A 78 -21.66 7.13 -6.94
CA LEU A 78 -21.45 5.84 -7.59
C LEU A 78 -20.98 4.79 -6.57
N LEU A 79 -19.96 5.14 -5.77
CA LEU A 79 -19.35 4.22 -4.81
C LEU A 79 -20.30 3.89 -3.65
N VAL A 80 -21.09 4.85 -3.18
CA VAL A 80 -22.14 4.62 -2.17
C VAL A 80 -23.22 3.68 -2.70
N ARG A 81 -23.64 3.83 -3.98
CA ARG A 81 -24.58 2.89 -4.62
C ARG A 81 -24.02 1.48 -4.76
N LEU A 82 -22.70 1.35 -4.92
CA LEU A 82 -22.01 0.06 -4.94
C LEU A 82 -21.85 -0.56 -3.54
N GLY A 83 -22.29 0.14 -2.48
CA GLY A 83 -22.26 -0.36 -1.11
C GLY A 83 -20.99 0.01 -0.34
N ALA A 84 -20.21 0.99 -0.81
CA ALA A 84 -19.09 1.56 -0.05
C ALA A 84 -19.58 2.67 0.91
N PRO A 85 -19.26 2.63 2.21
CA PRO A 85 -19.53 3.72 3.13
C PRO A 85 -18.72 4.97 2.74
N ALA A 86 -19.29 6.16 2.96
CA ALA A 86 -18.65 7.42 2.60
C ALA A 86 -17.30 7.62 3.33
N GLU A 87 -17.18 7.06 4.53
CA GLU A 87 -16.00 7.12 5.39
C GLU A 87 -14.77 6.43 4.79
N VAL A 88 -14.96 5.47 3.89
CA VAL A 88 -13.87 4.70 3.25
C VAL A 88 -13.40 5.36 1.94
N LEU A 89 -14.15 6.32 1.41
CA LEU A 89 -13.84 6.97 0.14
C LEU A 89 -12.48 7.68 0.13
N PRO A 90 -12.08 8.46 1.17
CA PRO A 90 -10.75 9.09 1.18
C PRO A 90 -9.62 8.05 1.10
N LEU A 91 -9.80 6.89 1.74
CA LEU A 91 -8.86 5.77 1.69
C LEU A 91 -8.78 5.19 0.27
N ALA A 92 -9.92 5.02 -0.40
CA ALA A 92 -10.00 4.54 -1.79
C ALA A 92 -9.16 5.40 -2.76
N PHE A 93 -9.32 6.71 -2.70
CA PHE A 93 -8.62 7.63 -3.61
C PHE A 93 -7.14 7.80 -3.27
N MET A 94 -6.78 7.63 -2.01
CA MET A 94 -5.38 7.67 -1.58
C MET A 94 -4.63 6.37 -1.90
N ARG A 95 -5.33 5.26 -2.18
CA ARG A 95 -4.72 3.94 -2.41
C ARG A 95 -3.68 3.91 -3.53
N PRO A 96 -3.91 4.52 -4.71
CA PRO A 96 -2.91 4.58 -5.78
C PRO A 96 -1.73 5.49 -5.47
N LEU A 97 -1.90 6.44 -4.53
CA LEU A 97 -0.97 7.54 -4.29
C LEU A 97 0.04 7.23 -3.18
N SER A 98 -0.40 6.65 -2.06
CA SER A 98 0.47 6.43 -0.90
C SER A 98 0.04 5.25 -0.02
N GLY A 99 0.83 4.18 0.00
CA GLY A 99 0.58 3.03 0.87
C GLY A 99 0.66 3.34 2.37
N SER A 100 1.62 4.17 2.79
CA SER A 100 1.77 4.58 4.19
C SER A 100 0.67 5.54 4.65
N GLY A 101 0.23 6.46 3.78
CA GLY A 101 -0.91 7.32 4.05
C GLY A 101 -2.20 6.52 4.25
N VAL A 102 -2.46 5.56 3.35
CA VAL A 102 -3.63 4.67 3.41
C VAL A 102 -3.59 3.81 4.67
N LEU A 103 -2.41 3.31 5.06
CA LEU A 103 -2.28 2.55 6.31
C LEU A 103 -2.66 3.39 7.54
N GLY A 104 -2.25 4.66 7.57
CA GLY A 104 -2.65 5.59 8.62
C GLY A 104 -4.16 5.81 8.65
N MET A 105 -4.79 6.03 7.49
CA MET A 105 -6.24 6.17 7.36
C MET A 105 -6.99 4.90 7.76
N ALA A 106 -6.54 3.72 7.32
CA ALA A 106 -7.12 2.44 7.69
C ALA A 106 -7.06 2.22 9.20
N THR A 107 -5.91 2.53 9.81
CA THR A 107 -5.73 2.45 11.26
C THR A 107 -6.67 3.37 12.00
N GLU A 108 -6.88 4.59 11.50
CA GLU A 108 -7.81 5.54 12.13
C GLU A 108 -9.25 5.04 12.01
N LEU A 109 -9.68 4.58 10.83
CA LEU A 109 -11.00 3.98 10.64
C LEU A 109 -11.23 2.78 11.59
N MET A 110 -10.23 1.92 11.76
CA MET A 110 -10.31 0.79 12.69
C MET A 110 -10.38 1.24 14.16
N LYS A 111 -9.72 2.34 14.54
CA LYS A 111 -9.84 2.91 15.90
C LYS A 111 -11.22 3.52 16.12
N THR A 112 -11.77 4.22 15.13
CA THR A 112 -13.06 4.90 15.24
C THR A 112 -14.24 3.93 15.21
N PHE A 113 -14.26 3.00 14.26
CA PHE A 113 -15.40 2.10 14.02
C PHE A 113 -15.19 0.69 14.57
N GLY A 114 -13.97 0.34 14.98
CA GLY A 114 -13.59 -1.00 15.39
C GLY A 114 -13.04 -1.82 14.22
N PRO A 115 -12.01 -2.67 14.45
CA PRO A 115 -11.39 -3.47 13.38
C PRO A 115 -12.34 -4.53 12.79
N ASP A 116 -13.27 -5.04 13.60
CA ASP A 116 -14.28 -6.03 13.17
C ASP A 116 -15.52 -5.42 12.52
N SER A 117 -15.63 -4.09 12.50
CA SER A 117 -16.73 -3.42 11.81
C SER A 117 -16.63 -3.62 10.30
N PHE A 118 -17.74 -3.43 9.60
CA PHE A 118 -17.76 -3.45 8.14
C PHE A 118 -16.75 -2.45 7.54
N ILE A 119 -16.68 -1.24 8.09
CA ILE A 119 -15.71 -0.21 7.69
C ILE A 119 -14.27 -0.67 7.94
N GLY A 120 -13.99 -1.24 9.12
CA GLY A 120 -12.66 -1.75 9.48
C GLY A 120 -12.22 -2.90 8.57
N ARG A 121 -13.12 -3.84 8.26
CA ARG A 121 -12.87 -4.96 7.34
C ARG A 121 -12.66 -4.48 5.91
N LEU A 122 -13.51 -3.59 5.41
CA LEU A 122 -13.37 -3.02 4.06
C LEU A 122 -12.06 -2.23 3.92
N ALA A 123 -11.73 -1.38 4.90
CA ALA A 123 -10.46 -0.65 4.93
C ALA A 123 -9.25 -1.59 4.95
N SER A 124 -9.32 -2.69 5.72
CA SER A 124 -8.29 -3.72 5.78
C SER A 124 -8.14 -4.46 4.45
N THR A 125 -9.24 -4.84 3.82
CA THR A 125 -9.23 -5.51 2.51
C THR A 125 -8.65 -4.60 1.44
N MET A 126 -9.04 -3.33 1.40
CA MET A 126 -8.48 -2.36 0.45
C MET A 126 -6.99 -2.09 0.69
N GLN A 127 -6.57 -2.02 1.95
CA GLN A 127 -5.17 -1.88 2.32
C GLN A 127 -4.34 -3.11 1.85
N GLY A 128 -4.90 -4.32 1.89
CA GLY A 128 -4.21 -5.55 1.51
C GLY A 128 -4.29 -5.94 0.03
N SER A 129 -5.19 -5.37 -0.76
CA SER A 129 -5.54 -5.94 -2.09
C SER A 129 -4.65 -5.50 -3.25
N THR A 130 -4.11 -4.28 -3.24
CA THR A 130 -3.28 -3.77 -4.35
C THR A 130 -1.97 -3.19 -3.85
N ASP A 131 -1.04 -2.90 -4.73
CA ASP A 131 0.10 -2.05 -4.40
C ASP A 131 -0.19 -0.59 -4.77
N THR A 132 0.68 0.33 -4.39
CA THR A 132 0.44 1.77 -4.65
C THR A 132 0.96 2.15 -6.05
N THR A 133 0.08 2.28 -7.05
CA THR A 133 0.46 2.50 -8.46
C THR A 133 1.52 3.59 -8.67
N PHE A 134 1.30 4.81 -8.16
CA PHE A 134 2.25 5.91 -8.38
C PHE A 134 3.55 5.73 -7.60
N TYR A 135 3.50 5.04 -6.46
CA TYR A 135 4.70 4.68 -5.70
C TYR A 135 5.54 3.65 -6.45
N VAL A 136 4.92 2.58 -6.94
CA VAL A 136 5.57 1.56 -7.79
C VAL A 136 6.24 2.22 -8.99
N LEU A 137 5.54 3.12 -9.68
CA LEU A 137 6.09 3.84 -10.84
C LEU A 137 7.22 4.81 -10.48
N THR A 138 7.29 5.29 -9.26
CA THR A 138 8.32 6.26 -8.87
C THR A 138 9.54 5.56 -8.30
N VAL A 139 9.32 4.56 -7.45
CA VAL A 139 10.37 3.84 -6.72
C VAL A 139 10.93 2.70 -7.55
N TYR A 140 10.08 1.83 -8.09
CA TYR A 140 10.57 0.63 -8.78
C TYR A 140 11.07 0.98 -10.17
N PHE A 141 10.40 1.87 -10.88
CA PHE A 141 10.85 2.27 -12.22
C PHE A 141 11.99 3.30 -12.12
N GLY A 142 11.97 4.16 -11.10
CA GLY A 142 13.06 5.10 -10.83
C GLY A 142 14.37 4.41 -10.46
N SER A 143 14.32 3.30 -9.71
CA SER A 143 15.52 2.55 -9.30
C SER A 143 16.28 1.91 -10.48
N VAL A 144 15.54 1.48 -11.51
CA VAL A 144 16.10 0.87 -12.74
C VAL A 144 16.11 1.81 -13.96
N GLY A 145 15.77 3.09 -13.78
CA GLY A 145 15.85 4.12 -14.82
C GLY A 145 14.85 3.98 -15.97
N VAL A 146 13.67 3.42 -15.73
CA VAL A 146 12.64 3.25 -16.76
C VAL A 146 11.97 4.60 -17.06
N SER A 147 12.11 5.07 -18.30
CA SER A 147 11.54 6.35 -18.76
C SER A 147 10.18 6.22 -19.47
N ARG A 148 9.81 5.03 -19.97
CA ARG A 148 8.56 4.80 -20.71
C ARG A 148 7.51 4.11 -19.84
N TYR A 149 6.75 4.88 -19.05
CA TYR A 149 5.77 4.34 -18.09
C TYR A 149 4.30 4.47 -18.50
N ARG A 150 4.00 4.96 -19.71
CA ARG A 150 2.62 5.29 -20.18
C ARG A 150 1.61 4.16 -19.96
N TYR A 151 1.95 2.94 -20.38
CA TYR A 151 1.04 1.80 -20.24
C TYR A 151 0.94 1.32 -18.79
N SER A 152 2.02 1.45 -18.02
CA SER A 152 2.08 1.03 -16.62
C SER A 152 1.15 1.87 -15.73
N VAL A 153 1.00 3.18 -16.01
CA VAL A 153 0.02 4.03 -15.33
C VAL A 153 -1.40 3.51 -15.56
N ILE A 154 -1.75 3.23 -16.81
CA ILE A 154 -3.10 2.77 -17.16
C ILE A 154 -3.38 1.42 -16.50
N THR A 155 -2.46 0.47 -16.64
CA THR A 155 -2.62 -0.87 -16.05
C THR A 155 -2.71 -0.80 -14.52
N GLY A 156 -1.88 0.02 -13.87
CA GLY A 156 -1.91 0.19 -12.42
C GLY A 156 -3.23 0.78 -11.93
N LEU A 157 -3.71 1.86 -12.57
CA LEU A 157 -5.01 2.46 -12.21
C LEU A 157 -6.19 1.52 -12.46
N VAL A 158 -6.16 0.71 -13.53
CA VAL A 158 -7.18 -0.32 -13.77
C VAL A 158 -7.14 -1.40 -12.69
N ALA A 159 -5.95 -1.81 -12.25
CA ALA A 159 -5.79 -2.74 -11.14
C ALA A 159 -6.32 -2.16 -9.82
N ASP A 160 -6.04 -0.87 -9.54
CA ASP A 160 -6.55 -0.18 -8.36
C ASP A 160 -8.08 -0.09 -8.35
N ILE A 161 -8.69 0.27 -9.50
CA ILE A 161 -10.15 0.30 -9.64
C ILE A 161 -10.75 -1.10 -9.47
N SER A 162 -10.13 -2.11 -10.08
CA SER A 162 -10.58 -3.49 -9.96
C SER A 162 -10.50 -3.99 -8.53
N GLY A 163 -9.39 -3.68 -7.83
CA GLY A 163 -9.19 -4.00 -6.41
C GLY A 163 -10.20 -3.30 -5.50
N LEU A 164 -10.50 -2.03 -5.76
CA LEU A 164 -11.55 -1.27 -5.07
C LEU A 164 -12.92 -1.95 -5.23
N ILE A 165 -13.33 -2.23 -6.47
CA ILE A 165 -14.63 -2.85 -6.76
C ILE A 165 -14.71 -4.24 -6.13
N ALA A 166 -13.67 -5.05 -6.27
CA ALA A 166 -13.61 -6.38 -5.68
C ALA A 166 -13.67 -6.34 -4.15
N SER A 167 -12.96 -5.40 -3.51
CA SER A 167 -13.01 -5.20 -2.05
C SER A 167 -14.42 -4.88 -1.59
N ILE A 168 -15.08 -3.92 -2.25
CA ILE A 168 -16.46 -3.52 -1.94
C ILE A 168 -17.40 -4.72 -2.11
N TYR A 169 -17.32 -5.43 -3.24
CA TYR A 169 -18.18 -6.56 -3.54
C TYR A 169 -18.01 -7.70 -2.53
N ILE A 170 -16.77 -8.16 -2.31
CA ILE A 170 -16.48 -9.29 -1.42
C ILE A 170 -16.84 -8.95 0.02
N CYS A 171 -16.51 -7.75 0.51
CA CYS A 171 -16.86 -7.36 1.87
C CYS A 171 -18.37 -7.26 2.05
N ASN A 172 -19.12 -6.71 1.09
CA ASN A 172 -20.59 -6.70 1.15
C ASN A 172 -21.17 -8.12 1.11
N ALA A 173 -20.59 -9.04 0.34
CA ALA A 173 -21.11 -10.41 0.25
C ALA A 173 -20.85 -11.25 1.53
N LEU A 174 -19.77 -10.98 2.26
CA LEU A 174 -19.35 -11.82 3.40
C LEU A 174 -19.67 -11.22 4.77
N PHE A 175 -19.70 -9.90 4.89
CA PHE A 175 -19.70 -9.21 6.19
C PHE A 175 -20.87 -8.24 6.39
N ARG A 176 -21.79 -8.19 5.44
CA ARG A 176 -23.01 -7.41 5.52
C ARG A 176 -24.21 -8.34 5.43
#